data_AF-A0A7J7HDG2-F1
#
_entry.id   AF-A0A7J7HDG2-F1
#
_cell.length_a   1.000
_cell.length_b   1.000
_cell.length_c   1.000
_cell.angle_alpha   90.00
_cell.angle_beta   90.00
_cell.angle_gamma   90.00
#
_symmetry.space_group_name_H-M   'P 1'
#
loop_
_entity.id
_entity.type
_entity.pdbx_description
1 polymer ?
#
loop_
_entity_poly.entity_id
_entity_poly.type
_entity_poly.pdbx_seq_one_letter_code
_entity_poly.pdbx_strand_id
1 'polypeptide(L)'
;MDDEVNHYIVLGLPSGEEGIKLSEKEIAKAYRKKALELHPDKRLDNHSAHFDIQQLNASYAILKDERSRKSFDDLLRIKHEKIHFQVQLDLKRQAQWDSKRQKLMSDLEARERAAFASDSATKAREEEEERIFKKFKDEVGSGLNKEKVLKVSWERIGEDYSAESLRELFEKFGEVEDVVIKSSKKRVNALIVVATKDDMVSAARNVYGNLSNPLCVLPLQPSIAIFPSSQRSVEPADPKLTSHFGAGFEDLVLKKVQKSPVLSRINSRRRFWRLKRFYRIKDNQLLSRVPFPDCVRNY
;
A
#
# COMPACT_ATOMS: atom_id res chain seq x y z
N MET A 1 27.58 31.38 -20.98
CA MET A 1 26.39 31.43 -20.09
C MET A 1 25.63 32.66 -20.52
N ASP A 2 24.94 32.58 -21.65
CA ASP A 2 24.03 33.63 -22.09
C ASP A 2 22.64 33.03 -21.98
N ASP A 3 22.11 33.04 -20.75
CA ASP A 3 20.67 32.90 -20.57
C ASP A 3 20.04 34.09 -21.28
N GLU A 4 19.70 33.88 -22.56
CA GLU A 4 19.23 34.90 -23.48
C GLU A 4 18.03 35.63 -22.85
N VAL A 5 18.35 36.78 -22.26
CA VAL A 5 17.47 37.54 -21.38
C VAL A 5 16.33 38.09 -22.22
N ASN A 6 15.10 37.85 -21.78
CA ASN A 6 13.95 38.38 -22.48
C ASN A 6 13.80 39.88 -22.22
N HIS A 7 14.25 40.72 -23.16
CA HIS A 7 14.28 42.17 -23.02
C HIS A 7 12.91 42.80 -22.76
N TYR A 8 11.82 42.25 -23.31
CA TYR A 8 10.46 42.72 -23.03
C TYR A 8 10.09 42.53 -21.55
N ILE A 9 10.45 41.39 -20.96
CA ILE A 9 10.20 41.09 -19.54
C ILE A 9 11.02 42.03 -18.64
N VAL A 10 12.27 42.33 -19.02
CA VAL A 10 13.12 43.29 -18.30
C VAL A 10 12.49 44.68 -18.28
N LEU A 11 11.81 45.11 -19.34
CA LEU A 11 11.06 46.37 -19.38
C LEU A 11 9.67 46.27 -18.72
N GLY A 12 9.21 45.07 -18.36
CA GLY A 12 7.90 44.83 -17.75
C GLY A 12 6.76 44.84 -18.76
N LEU A 13 7.07 44.51 -20.01
CA LEU A 13 6.14 44.41 -21.11
C LEU A 13 5.76 42.93 -21.32
N PRO A 14 4.56 42.64 -21.86
CA PRO A 14 4.20 41.29 -22.26
C PRO A 14 5.17 40.80 -23.34
N SER A 15 5.61 39.55 -23.21
CA SER A 15 6.48 38.90 -24.19
C SER A 15 5.69 37.94 -25.08
N GLY A 16 6.14 37.75 -26.32
CA GLY A 16 5.46 36.98 -27.35
C GLY A 16 4.89 37.90 -28.44
N GLU A 17 3.76 37.50 -29.04
CA GLU A 17 3.14 38.26 -30.13
C GLU A 17 2.69 39.67 -29.72
N GLU A 18 2.34 39.86 -28.45
CA GLU A 18 1.95 41.16 -27.90
C GLU A 18 3.13 42.13 -27.82
N GLY A 19 4.33 41.64 -27.48
CA GLY A 19 5.54 42.46 -27.41
C GLY A 19 6.02 42.98 -28.77
N ILE A 20 5.84 42.17 -29.81
CA ILE A 20 6.19 42.54 -31.20
C ILE A 20 5.30 43.68 -31.71
N LYS A 21 4.03 43.71 -31.29
CA LYS A 21 3.06 44.74 -31.69
C LYS A 21 3.28 46.10 -31.00
N LEU A 22 4.12 46.17 -29.97
CA LEU A 22 4.32 47.40 -29.20
C LEU A 22 5.03 48.48 -30.01
N SER A 23 4.55 49.70 -29.87
CA SER A 23 5.17 50.89 -30.45
C SER A 23 6.46 51.26 -29.69
N GLU A 24 7.46 51.81 -30.38
CA GLU A 24 8.64 52.39 -29.75
C GLU A 24 8.29 53.40 -28.62
N LYS A 25 7.19 54.13 -28.76
CA LYS A 25 6.70 55.09 -27.75
C LYS A 25 6.29 54.40 -26.45
N GLU A 26 5.67 53.22 -26.55
CA GLU A 26 5.24 52.42 -25.41
C GLU A 26 6.45 51.80 -24.71
N ILE A 27 7.42 51.32 -25.49
CA ILE A 27 8.69 50.81 -24.99
C ILE A 27 9.45 51.91 -24.22
N ALA A 28 9.55 53.12 -24.78
CA ALA A 28 10.18 54.27 -24.12
C ALA A 28 9.41 54.72 -22.87
N LYS A 29 8.09 54.60 -22.85
CA LYS A 29 7.26 54.88 -21.66
C LYS A 29 7.54 53.85 -20.55
N ALA A 30 7.57 52.56 -20.88
CA ALA A 30 7.87 51.49 -19.95
C ALA A 30 9.28 51.60 -19.38
N TYR A 31 10.28 51.88 -20.24
CA TYR A 31 11.66 52.14 -19.82
C TYR A 31 11.75 53.27 -18.80
N ARG A 32 11.16 54.44 -19.08
CA ARG A 32 11.17 55.58 -18.14
C ARG A 32 10.53 55.24 -16.81
N LYS A 33 9.41 54.52 -16.83
CA LYS A 33 8.73 54.06 -15.61
C LYS A 33 9.64 53.13 -14.79
N LYS A 34 10.22 52.11 -15.43
CA LYS A 34 11.12 51.17 -14.74
C LYS A 34 12.44 51.80 -14.29
N ALA A 35 13.00 52.73 -15.05
CA ALA A 35 14.23 53.43 -14.66
C ALA A 35 14.01 54.24 -13.37
N LEU A 36 12.84 54.86 -13.22
CA LEU A 36 12.47 55.57 -11.99
C LEU A 36 12.25 54.63 -10.80
N GLU A 37 11.81 53.39 -11.04
CA GLU A 37 11.61 52.37 -10.01
C GLU A 37 12.92 51.70 -9.59
N LEU A 38 13.84 51.49 -10.52
CA LEU A 38 15.12 50.79 -10.34
C LEU A 38 16.30 51.74 -10.03
N HIS A 39 16.06 53.04 -9.88
CA HIS A 39 17.12 54.01 -9.59
C HIS A 39 17.78 53.74 -8.23
N PRO A 40 19.13 53.72 -8.14
CA PRO A 40 19.85 53.40 -6.90
C PRO A 40 19.53 54.37 -5.76
N ASP A 41 19.29 55.65 -6.06
CA ASP A 41 18.91 56.67 -5.07
C ASP A 41 17.58 56.38 -4.35
N LYS A 42 16.64 55.69 -5.00
CA LYS A 42 15.38 55.27 -4.37
C LYS A 42 15.47 53.89 -3.71
N ARG A 43 16.55 53.15 -3.95
CA ARG A 43 16.79 51.78 -3.48
C ARG A 43 18.09 51.71 -2.69
N LEU A 44 18.19 52.53 -1.64
CA LEU A 44 19.38 52.74 -0.81
C LEU A 44 19.94 51.46 -0.14
N ASP A 45 19.17 50.36 -0.08
CA ASP A 45 19.54 49.13 0.66
C ASP A 45 19.69 47.88 -0.25
N ASN A 46 19.58 48.02 -1.57
CA ASN A 46 19.64 46.90 -2.52
C ASN A 46 20.95 46.87 -3.31
N HIS A 47 21.85 45.94 -3.01
CA HIS A 47 23.10 45.74 -3.75
C HIS A 47 22.89 45.36 -5.24
N SER A 48 21.70 44.86 -5.62
CA SER A 48 21.35 44.55 -7.02
C SER A 48 20.92 45.77 -7.84
N ALA A 49 20.62 46.92 -7.22
CA ALA A 49 20.00 48.04 -7.92
C ALA A 49 20.86 48.57 -9.09
N HIS A 50 22.18 48.58 -8.94
CA HIS A 50 23.10 48.97 -10.01
C HIS A 50 23.10 47.98 -11.18
N PHE A 51 23.03 46.67 -10.89
CA PHE A 51 22.95 45.65 -11.93
C PHE A 51 21.62 45.73 -12.68
N ASP A 52 20.52 45.89 -11.95
CA ASP A 52 19.16 45.95 -12.53
C ASP A 52 19.02 47.14 -13.50
N ILE A 53 19.57 48.31 -13.14
CA ILE A 53 19.52 49.49 -14.01
C ILE A 53 20.45 49.35 -15.22
N GLN A 54 21.60 48.69 -15.05
CA GLN A 54 22.50 48.35 -16.16
C GLN A 54 21.81 47.38 -17.14
N GLN A 55 21.14 46.36 -16.62
CA GLN A 55 20.38 45.39 -17.43
C GLN A 55 19.18 46.03 -18.14
N LEU A 56 18.48 46.95 -17.47
CA LEU A 56 17.40 47.74 -18.06
C LEU A 56 17.90 48.59 -19.23
N ASN A 57 19.03 49.29 -19.05
CA ASN A 57 19.65 50.12 -20.08
C ASN A 57 20.10 49.28 -21.28
N ALA A 58 20.76 48.15 -21.05
CA ALA A 58 21.16 47.22 -22.10
C ALA A 58 19.96 46.69 -22.89
N SER A 59 18.88 46.32 -22.20
CA SER A 59 17.66 45.82 -22.83
C SER A 59 16.95 46.90 -23.65
N TYR A 60 16.91 48.14 -23.16
CA TYR A 60 16.34 49.25 -23.90
C TYR A 60 17.16 49.61 -25.14
N ALA A 61 18.49 49.54 -25.08
CA ALA A 61 19.34 49.80 -26.24
C ALA A 61 19.04 48.86 -27.41
N ILE A 62 18.81 47.57 -27.13
CA ILE A 62 18.45 46.57 -28.15
C ILE A 62 17.05 46.81 -28.71
N LEU A 63 16.07 47.11 -27.84
CA LEU A 63 14.67 47.33 -28.26
C LEU A 63 14.43 48.68 -28.94
N LYS A 64 15.31 49.66 -28.74
CA LYS A 64 15.26 50.98 -29.39
C LYS A 64 15.65 50.89 -30.87
N ASP A 65 16.60 50.02 -31.22
CA ASP A 65 17.10 49.89 -32.58
C ASP A 65 16.29 48.85 -33.36
N GLU A 66 15.62 49.28 -34.44
CA GLU A 66 14.72 48.42 -35.24
C GLU A 66 15.39 47.16 -35.80
N ARG A 67 16.67 47.25 -36.23
CA ARG A 67 17.41 46.08 -36.75
C ARG A 67 17.69 45.06 -35.65
N SER A 68 18.15 45.54 -34.50
CA SER A 68 18.46 44.71 -33.32
C SER A 68 17.18 44.07 -32.77
N ARG A 69 16.08 44.83 -32.71
CA ARG A 69 14.75 44.35 -32.31
C ARG A 69 14.27 43.20 -33.20
N LYS A 70 14.33 43.34 -34.53
CA LYS A 70 13.96 42.26 -35.47
C LYS A 70 14.77 40.99 -35.24
N SER A 71 16.09 41.11 -35.11
CA SER A 71 16.95 39.94 -34.88
C SER A 71 16.63 39.23 -33.57
N PHE A 72 16.29 39.98 -32.52
CA PHE A 72 15.87 39.42 -31.24
C PHE A 72 14.48 38.76 -31.32
N ASP A 73 13.52 39.40 -32.00
CA ASP A 73 12.19 38.84 -32.22
C ASP A 73 12.25 37.52 -33.04
N ASP A 74 13.14 37.43 -34.02
CA ASP A 74 13.40 36.20 -34.78
C ASP A 74 13.94 35.08 -33.88
N LEU A 75 14.88 35.39 -32.98
CA LEU A 75 15.42 34.42 -32.01
C LEU A 75 14.35 33.97 -31.01
N LEU A 76 13.51 34.88 -30.53
CA LEU A 76 12.36 34.54 -29.68
C LEU A 76 11.39 33.60 -30.39
N ARG A 77 11.11 33.83 -31.68
CA ARG A 77 10.24 32.95 -32.48
C ARG A 77 10.83 31.55 -32.57
N ILE A 78 12.10 31.41 -32.97
CA ILE A 78 12.78 30.12 -33.09
C ILE A 78 12.80 29.38 -31.73
N LYS A 79 13.07 30.10 -30.64
CA LYS A 79 13.07 29.54 -29.29
C LYS A 79 11.68 29.05 -28.89
N HIS A 80 10.63 29.82 -29.17
CA HIS A 80 9.25 29.44 -28.92
C HIS A 80 8.87 28.19 -29.70
N GLU A 81 9.18 28.14 -31.01
CA GLU A 81 8.94 26.99 -31.88
C GLU A 81 9.66 25.74 -31.37
N LYS A 82 10.92 25.88 -30.95
CA LYS A 82 11.71 24.77 -30.39
C LYS A 82 11.11 24.24 -29.09
N ILE A 83 10.67 25.11 -28.19
CA ILE A 83 10.01 24.72 -26.93
C ILE A 83 8.69 24.00 -27.25
N HIS A 84 7.87 24.58 -28.14
CA HIS A 84 6.60 23.99 -28.54
C HIS A 84 6.79 22.61 -29.17
N PHE A 85 7.75 22.48 -30.09
CA PHE A 85 8.11 21.21 -30.72
C PHE A 85 8.61 20.18 -29.71
N GLN A 86 9.44 20.60 -28.75
CA GLN A 86 9.95 19.74 -27.68
C GLN A 86 8.80 19.20 -26.80
N VAL A 87 7.90 20.09 -26.36
CA VAL A 87 6.70 19.70 -25.60
C VAL A 87 5.84 18.70 -26.39
N GLN A 88 5.65 18.94 -27.68
CA GLN A 88 4.88 18.04 -28.54
C GLN A 88 5.52 16.66 -28.68
N LEU A 89 6.84 16.59 -28.83
CA LEU A 89 7.57 15.32 -28.85
C LEU A 89 7.43 14.58 -27.51
N ASP A 90 7.50 15.28 -26.39
CA ASP A 90 7.35 14.70 -25.06
C ASP A 90 5.95 14.13 -24.84
N LEU A 91 4.91 14.84 -25.27
CA LEU A 91 3.53 14.35 -25.22
C LEU A 91 3.38 13.07 -26.05
N LYS A 92 3.94 13.02 -27.26
CA LYS A 92 3.93 11.81 -28.09
C LYS A 92 4.65 10.63 -27.42
N ARG A 93 5.82 10.89 -26.82
CA ARG A 93 6.56 9.86 -26.06
C ARG A 93 5.76 9.36 -24.86
N GLN A 94 5.12 10.26 -24.11
CA GLN A 94 4.28 9.89 -22.97
C GLN A 94 3.06 9.07 -23.39
N ALA A 95 2.36 9.46 -24.46
CA ALA A 95 1.22 8.70 -24.97
C ALA A 95 1.59 7.25 -25.36
N GLN A 96 2.76 7.06 -25.97
CA GLN A 96 3.28 5.71 -26.25
C GLN A 96 3.58 4.92 -24.97
N TRP A 97 4.17 5.58 -23.97
CA TRP A 97 4.45 4.97 -22.66
C TRP A 97 3.19 4.65 -21.86
N ASP A 98 2.15 5.46 -21.98
CA ASP A 98 0.88 5.28 -21.27
C ASP A 98 0.14 4.03 -21.75
N SER A 99 0.22 3.70 -23.04
CA SER A 99 -0.32 2.44 -23.56
C SER A 99 0.33 1.21 -22.91
N LYS A 100 1.66 1.23 -22.75
CA LYS A 100 2.40 0.14 -22.09
C LYS A 100 2.06 0.08 -20.60
N ARG A 101 1.97 1.23 -19.94
CA ARG A 101 1.59 1.33 -18.54
C ARG A 101 0.16 0.82 -18.29
N GLN A 102 -0.79 1.18 -19.14
CA GLN A 102 -2.18 0.75 -19.04
C GLN A 102 -2.32 -0.76 -19.19
N LYS A 103 -1.62 -1.36 -20.16
CA LYS A 103 -1.58 -2.83 -20.32
C LYS A 103 -1.05 -3.51 -19.07
N LEU A 104 0.05 -3.01 -18.50
CA LEU A 104 0.65 -3.57 -17.29
C LEU A 104 -0.27 -3.41 -16.07
N MET A 105 -0.93 -2.26 -15.93
CA MET A 105 -1.91 -2.04 -14.86
C MET A 105 -3.11 -3.00 -14.97
N SER A 106 -3.63 -3.21 -16.18
CA SER A 106 -4.75 -4.12 -16.42
C SER A 106 -4.38 -5.58 -16.14
N ASP A 107 -3.19 -6.03 -16.54
CA ASP A 107 -2.69 -7.38 -16.22
C ASP A 107 -2.50 -7.58 -14.72
N LEU A 108 -1.95 -6.58 -14.01
CA LEU A 108 -1.80 -6.65 -12.55
C LEU A 108 -3.16 -6.70 -11.84
N GLU A 109 -4.10 -5.84 -12.22
CA GLU A 109 -5.45 -5.82 -11.65
C GLU A 109 -6.20 -7.13 -11.92
N ALA A 110 -6.05 -7.73 -13.10
CA ALA A 110 -6.63 -9.02 -13.42
C ALA A 110 -6.07 -10.13 -12.51
N ARG A 111 -4.76 -10.14 -12.25
CA ARG A 111 -4.13 -11.10 -11.33
C ARG A 111 -4.57 -10.88 -9.89
N GLU A 112 -4.63 -9.63 -9.44
CA GLU A 112 -5.14 -9.30 -8.10
C GLU A 112 -6.58 -9.79 -7.97
N ARG A 113 -7.46 -9.47 -8.93
CA ARG A 113 -8.84 -9.94 -8.93
C ARG A 113 -8.95 -11.48 -8.90
N ALA A 114 -8.13 -12.19 -9.66
CA ALA A 114 -8.12 -13.65 -9.67
C ALA A 114 -7.67 -14.24 -8.32
N ALA A 115 -6.61 -13.71 -7.72
CA ALA A 115 -6.13 -14.14 -6.40
C ALA A 115 -7.14 -13.83 -5.29
N PHE A 116 -7.77 -12.64 -5.33
CA PHE A 116 -8.84 -12.30 -4.39
C PHE A 116 -10.09 -13.16 -4.58
N ALA A 117 -10.42 -13.56 -5.82
CA ALA A 117 -11.53 -14.46 -6.10
C ALA A 117 -11.26 -15.90 -5.63
N SER A 118 -10.02 -16.41 -5.74
CA SER A 118 -9.67 -17.70 -5.16
C SER A 118 -9.72 -17.67 -3.63
N ASP A 119 -9.23 -16.60 -3.00
CA ASP A 119 -9.30 -16.44 -1.55
C ASP A 119 -10.73 -16.29 -1.05
N SER A 120 -11.61 -15.58 -1.77
CA SER A 120 -13.01 -15.48 -1.39
C SER A 120 -13.75 -16.81 -1.58
N ALA A 121 -13.45 -17.56 -2.65
CA ALA A 121 -14.05 -18.87 -2.89
C ALA A 121 -13.62 -19.91 -1.83
N THR A 122 -12.34 -19.92 -1.44
CA THR A 122 -11.86 -20.80 -0.35
C THR A 122 -12.52 -20.45 0.99
N LYS A 123 -12.62 -19.15 1.31
CA LYS A 123 -13.34 -18.69 2.52
C LYS A 123 -14.82 -19.09 2.50
N ALA A 124 -15.51 -18.91 1.37
CA ALA A 124 -16.92 -19.30 1.25
C ALA A 124 -17.13 -20.81 1.46
N ARG A 125 -16.20 -21.64 0.95
CA ARG A 125 -16.21 -23.09 1.19
C ARG A 125 -15.96 -23.42 2.66
N GLU A 126 -14.96 -22.79 3.29
CA GLU A 126 -14.68 -22.95 4.72
C GLU A 126 -15.91 -22.55 5.58
N GLU A 127 -16.59 -21.45 5.23
CA GLU A 127 -17.81 -20.97 5.93
C GLU A 127 -19.02 -21.91 5.77
N GLU A 128 -19.19 -22.56 4.62
CA GLU A 128 -20.22 -23.60 4.43
C GLU A 128 -19.90 -24.84 5.28
N GLU A 129 -18.65 -25.32 5.26
CA GLU A 129 -18.19 -26.43 6.11
C GLU A 129 -18.42 -26.11 7.61
N GLU A 130 -18.18 -24.86 8.03
CA GLU A 130 -18.46 -24.43 9.41
C GLU A 130 -19.96 -24.37 9.75
N ARG A 131 -20.81 -23.93 8.82
CA ARG A 131 -22.27 -23.93 9.02
C ARG A 131 -22.82 -25.34 9.15
N ILE A 132 -22.37 -26.28 8.33
CA ILE A 132 -22.75 -27.69 8.41
C ILE A 132 -22.28 -28.27 9.75
N PHE A 133 -21.02 -28.06 10.13
CA PHE A 133 -20.48 -28.55 11.39
C PHE A 133 -21.21 -27.97 12.61
N LYS A 134 -21.60 -26.69 12.58
CA LYS A 134 -22.33 -26.04 13.68
C LYS A 134 -23.74 -26.60 13.83
N LYS A 135 -24.48 -26.75 12.73
CA LYS A 135 -25.82 -27.38 12.74
C LYS A 135 -25.77 -28.79 13.33
N PHE A 136 -24.83 -29.60 12.86
CA PHE A 136 -24.65 -30.96 13.38
C PHE A 136 -24.30 -30.97 14.88
N LYS A 137 -23.41 -30.07 15.31
CA LYS A 137 -23.05 -29.94 16.73
C LYS A 137 -24.23 -29.50 17.60
N ASP A 138 -25.08 -28.61 17.10
CA ASP A 138 -26.27 -28.13 17.81
C ASP A 138 -27.35 -29.24 17.90
N GLU A 139 -27.57 -30.00 16.82
CA GLU A 139 -28.45 -31.19 16.79
C GLU A 139 -27.99 -32.27 17.77
N VAL A 140 -26.70 -32.61 17.73
CA VAL A 140 -26.05 -33.54 18.67
C VAL A 140 -26.08 -33.00 20.11
N GLY A 141 -25.97 -31.68 20.29
CA GLY A 141 -25.96 -31.00 21.58
C GLY A 141 -27.32 -30.92 22.28
N SER A 142 -28.41 -31.07 21.54
CA SER A 142 -29.79 -30.90 22.03
C SER A 142 -30.43 -32.20 22.55
N GLY A 143 -29.88 -33.38 22.20
CA GLY A 143 -30.43 -34.68 22.59
C GLY A 143 -29.50 -35.52 23.46
N LEU A 144 -30.02 -36.62 24.02
CA LEU A 144 -29.34 -37.69 24.79
C LEU A 144 -28.17 -38.38 24.04
N ASN A 145 -27.77 -37.85 22.88
CA ASN A 145 -26.79 -38.42 21.96
C ASN A 145 -25.34 -38.01 22.27
N LYS A 146 -25.11 -37.09 23.23
CA LYS A 146 -23.75 -36.70 23.66
C LYS A 146 -22.90 -37.89 24.13
N GLU A 147 -23.55 -38.88 24.74
CA GLU A 147 -22.91 -40.11 25.22
C GLU A 147 -22.60 -41.10 24.09
N LYS A 148 -23.09 -40.84 22.87
CA LYS A 148 -22.92 -41.66 21.68
C LYS A 148 -22.07 -40.98 20.61
N VAL A 149 -21.40 -39.87 20.94
CA VAL A 149 -20.61 -39.10 19.96
C VAL A 149 -19.11 -39.18 20.25
N LEU A 150 -18.37 -39.53 19.20
CA LEU A 150 -16.92 -39.55 19.17
C LEU A 150 -16.42 -38.30 18.46
N LYS A 151 -15.51 -37.58 19.11
CA LYS A 151 -14.71 -36.54 18.48
C LYS A 151 -13.42 -37.17 17.99
N VAL A 152 -13.26 -37.22 16.67
CA VAL A 152 -12.07 -37.75 16.02
C VAL A 152 -11.25 -36.58 15.47
N SER A 153 -9.94 -36.57 15.68
CA SER A 153 -9.06 -35.53 15.17
C SER A 153 -7.81 -36.17 14.56
N TRP A 154 -7.36 -35.66 13.43
CA TRP A 154 -6.12 -36.12 12.78
C TRP A 154 -5.38 -34.97 12.13
N GLU A 155 -4.10 -35.18 11.84
CA GLU A 155 -3.29 -34.18 11.18
C GLU A 155 -3.50 -34.23 9.68
N ARG A 156 -3.43 -33.08 9.01
CA ARG A 156 -3.58 -33.01 7.54
C ARG A 156 -2.24 -33.32 6.85
N ILE A 157 -1.70 -34.49 7.11
CA ILE A 157 -0.43 -34.98 6.55
C ILE A 157 -0.72 -36.26 5.76
N GLY A 158 -0.52 -36.22 4.44
CA GLY A 158 -0.71 -37.36 3.55
C GLY A 158 -2.13 -37.48 2.99
N GLU A 159 -2.65 -38.71 2.88
CA GLU A 159 -4.01 -38.99 2.42
C GLU A 159 -5.05 -38.57 3.48
N ASP A 160 -6.05 -37.80 3.05
CA ASP A 160 -7.15 -37.36 3.92
C ASP A 160 -8.11 -38.55 4.16
N TYR A 161 -8.50 -38.80 5.42
CA TYR A 161 -9.55 -39.76 5.73
C TYR A 161 -10.90 -39.23 5.22
N SER A 162 -11.48 -39.91 4.23
CA SER A 162 -12.81 -39.61 3.73
C SER A 162 -13.90 -40.02 4.74
N ALA A 163 -15.11 -39.49 4.58
CA ALA A 163 -16.25 -39.88 5.43
C ALA A 163 -16.53 -41.39 5.33
N GLU A 164 -16.32 -42.00 4.17
CA GLU A 164 -16.52 -43.44 3.92
C GLU A 164 -15.46 -44.27 4.65
N SER A 165 -14.20 -43.86 4.57
CA SER A 165 -13.10 -44.54 5.27
C SER A 165 -13.30 -44.51 6.79
N LEU A 166 -13.80 -43.39 7.34
CA LEU A 166 -14.14 -43.32 8.76
C LEU A 166 -15.32 -44.23 9.10
N ARG A 167 -16.37 -44.28 8.27
CA ARG A 167 -17.49 -45.21 8.48
C ARG A 167 -16.97 -46.66 8.56
N GLU A 168 -16.16 -47.09 7.60
CA GLU A 168 -15.57 -48.45 7.58
C GLU A 168 -14.69 -48.74 8.81
N LEU A 169 -13.88 -47.77 9.24
CA LEU A 169 -13.00 -47.91 10.42
C LEU A 169 -13.79 -48.08 11.72
N PHE A 170 -14.89 -47.35 11.88
CA PHE A 170 -15.69 -47.36 13.11
C PHE A 170 -16.82 -48.40 13.10
N GLU A 171 -17.27 -48.86 11.92
CA GLU A 171 -18.29 -49.90 11.76
C GLU A 171 -17.94 -51.22 12.46
N LYS A 172 -16.64 -51.54 12.59
CA LYS A 172 -16.15 -52.73 13.33
C LYS A 172 -16.47 -52.69 14.83
N PHE A 173 -16.75 -51.52 15.38
CA PHE A 173 -16.99 -51.30 16.81
C PHE A 173 -18.42 -50.86 17.11
N GLY A 174 -19.22 -50.58 16.09
CA GLY A 174 -20.63 -50.22 16.19
C GLY A 174 -21.13 -49.55 14.91
N GLU A 175 -22.44 -49.58 14.70
CA GLU A 175 -23.07 -48.93 13.55
C GLU A 175 -22.91 -47.40 13.63
N VAL A 176 -22.37 -46.80 12.55
CA VAL A 176 -22.11 -45.36 12.46
C VAL A 176 -23.30 -44.67 11.80
N GLU A 177 -24.08 -43.94 12.58
CA GLU A 177 -25.25 -43.22 12.08
C GLU A 177 -24.83 -42.02 11.21
N ASP A 178 -23.93 -41.17 11.71
CA ASP A 178 -23.50 -39.99 10.95
C ASP A 178 -22.05 -39.56 11.20
N VAL A 179 -21.44 -38.97 10.18
CA VAL A 179 -20.05 -38.51 10.17
C VAL A 179 -19.98 -37.12 9.55
N VAL A 180 -19.59 -36.13 10.35
CA VAL A 180 -19.38 -34.76 9.87
C VAL A 180 -17.93 -34.36 10.07
N ILE A 181 -17.27 -34.01 8.97
CA ILE A 181 -15.85 -33.63 8.93
C ILE A 181 -15.74 -32.10 8.82
N LYS A 182 -14.94 -31.50 9.70
CA LYS A 182 -14.47 -30.12 9.62
C LYS A 182 -12.99 -30.12 9.30
N SER A 183 -12.66 -29.68 8.09
CA SER A 183 -11.27 -29.49 7.68
C SER A 183 -10.75 -28.16 8.22
N SER A 184 -9.51 -28.15 8.71
CA SER A 184 -8.79 -26.91 9.06
C SER A 184 -7.38 -26.95 8.47
N LYS A 185 -6.67 -25.82 8.57
CA LYS A 185 -5.37 -25.62 7.90
C LYS A 185 -4.26 -26.56 8.40
N LYS A 186 -4.39 -27.12 9.61
CA LYS A 186 -3.36 -27.98 10.24
C LYS A 186 -3.88 -29.35 10.67
N ARG A 187 -5.15 -29.42 11.10
CA ARG A 187 -5.79 -30.63 11.61
C ARG A 187 -7.20 -30.70 11.10
N VAL A 188 -7.70 -31.91 10.92
CA VAL A 188 -9.08 -32.18 10.57
C VAL A 188 -9.76 -32.74 11.81
N ASN A 189 -10.98 -32.27 12.09
CA ASN A 189 -11.80 -32.77 13.19
C ASN A 189 -13.07 -33.37 12.59
N ALA A 190 -13.44 -34.56 13.01
CA ALA A 190 -14.74 -35.15 12.72
C ALA A 190 -15.54 -35.35 14.01
N LEU A 191 -16.86 -35.29 13.87
CA LEU A 191 -17.80 -35.77 14.86
C LEU A 191 -18.51 -36.97 14.25
N ILE A 192 -18.47 -38.10 14.96
CA ILE A 192 -19.06 -39.37 14.56
C ILE A 192 -20.13 -39.71 15.58
N VAL A 193 -21.37 -39.91 15.14
CA VAL A 193 -22.46 -40.41 15.97
C VAL A 193 -22.55 -41.92 15.75
N VAL A 194 -22.44 -42.69 16.84
CA VAL A 194 -22.58 -44.15 16.82
C VAL A 194 -23.92 -44.57 17.44
N ALA A 195 -24.41 -45.76 17.09
CA ALA A 195 -25.74 -46.23 17.50
C ALA A 195 -25.89 -46.44 19.02
N THR A 196 -24.86 -46.98 19.69
CA THR A 196 -24.92 -47.26 21.14
C THR A 196 -23.79 -46.59 21.95
N LYS A 197 -24.03 -46.45 23.26
CA LYS A 197 -23.06 -45.89 24.22
C LYS A 197 -21.87 -46.83 24.42
N ASP A 198 -22.12 -48.15 24.40
CA ASP A 198 -21.07 -49.15 24.58
C ASP A 198 -20.14 -49.22 23.35
N ASP A 199 -20.68 -49.00 22.15
CA ASP A 199 -19.89 -48.88 20.91
C ASP A 199 -18.95 -47.67 20.97
N MET A 200 -19.43 -46.55 21.50
CA MET A 200 -18.62 -45.34 21.71
C MET A 200 -17.45 -45.63 22.66
N VAL A 201 -17.71 -46.25 23.81
CA VAL A 201 -16.67 -46.59 24.81
C VAL A 201 -15.68 -47.61 24.25
N SER A 202 -16.17 -48.59 23.49
CA SER A 202 -15.35 -49.61 22.83
C SER A 202 -14.43 -48.98 21.79
N ALA A 203 -14.96 -48.02 21.01
CA ALA A 203 -14.18 -47.29 20.05
C ALA A 203 -13.13 -46.40 20.71
N ALA A 204 -13.49 -45.61 21.72
CA ALA A 204 -12.55 -44.71 22.39
C ALA A 204 -11.33 -45.41 23.03
N ARG A 205 -11.43 -46.70 23.35
CA ARG A 205 -10.34 -47.49 23.93
C ARG A 205 -9.34 -48.02 22.92
N ASN A 206 -9.57 -47.81 21.63
CA ASN A 206 -8.73 -48.34 20.57
C ASN A 206 -7.98 -47.25 19.79
N VAL A 207 -6.92 -47.65 19.09
CA VAL A 207 -6.11 -46.76 18.23
C VAL A 207 -6.54 -46.96 16.78
N TYR A 208 -6.80 -45.86 16.08
CA TYR A 208 -7.23 -45.88 14.68
C TYR A 208 -6.25 -45.13 13.79
N GLY A 209 -6.37 -45.35 12.48
CA GLY A 209 -5.60 -44.66 11.46
C GLY A 209 -4.37 -45.45 10.98
N ASN A 210 -3.77 -44.91 9.93
CA ASN A 210 -2.56 -45.38 9.30
C ASN A 210 -1.35 -45.12 10.19
N LEU A 211 -0.35 -46.00 10.11
CA LEU A 211 0.90 -45.90 10.90
C LEU A 211 1.64 -44.56 10.71
N SER A 212 1.42 -43.89 9.57
CA SER A 212 2.00 -42.59 9.27
C SER A 212 1.18 -41.40 9.80
N ASN A 213 -0.10 -41.60 10.14
CA ASN A 213 -1.00 -40.53 10.61
C ASN A 213 -2.13 -41.13 11.50
N PRO A 214 -1.84 -41.38 12.79
CA PRO A 214 -2.83 -41.96 13.70
C PRO A 214 -3.99 -41.00 13.97
N LEU A 215 -5.19 -41.55 14.09
CA LEU A 215 -6.42 -40.84 14.45
C LEU A 215 -6.52 -40.72 15.98
N CYS A 216 -6.76 -39.52 16.48
CA CYS A 216 -7.04 -39.26 17.89
C CYS A 216 -8.56 -39.30 18.13
N VAL A 217 -9.04 -40.35 18.79
CA VAL A 217 -10.45 -40.54 19.12
C VAL A 217 -10.70 -40.19 20.58
N LEU A 218 -11.65 -39.28 20.83
CA LEU A 218 -12.03 -38.87 22.18
C LEU A 218 -13.56 -38.88 22.34
N PRO A 219 -14.10 -39.43 23.44
CA PRO A 219 -15.51 -39.26 23.77
C PRO A 219 -15.80 -37.78 24.01
N LEU A 220 -16.94 -37.28 23.50
CA LEU A 220 -17.27 -35.84 23.58
C LEU A 220 -17.48 -35.37 25.03
N GLN A 221 -17.86 -36.28 25.93
CA GLN A 221 -17.80 -36.08 27.38
C GLN A 221 -17.03 -37.24 28.02
N PRO A 222 -15.82 -37.02 28.57
CA PRO A 222 -15.23 -38.00 29.45
C PRO A 222 -16.06 -38.01 30.73
N SER A 223 -16.64 -39.17 31.09
CA SER A 223 -17.07 -39.38 32.46
C SER A 223 -15.83 -39.18 33.34
N ILE A 224 -15.85 -38.14 34.18
CA ILE A 224 -14.72 -37.75 35.02
C ILE A 224 -14.37 -38.92 35.93
N ALA A 225 -13.30 -39.65 35.60
CA ALA A 225 -12.62 -40.49 36.58
C ALA A 225 -11.76 -39.55 37.45
N ILE A 226 -12.17 -39.40 38.71
CA ILE A 226 -11.44 -38.65 39.73
C ILE A 226 -10.11 -39.37 39.96
N PHE A 227 -9.01 -38.82 39.44
CA PHE A 227 -7.67 -39.20 39.89
C PHE A 227 -7.36 -38.43 41.18
N PRO A 228 -6.93 -39.09 42.27
CA PRO A 228 -6.52 -38.38 43.47
C PRO A 228 -5.20 -37.64 43.19
N SER A 229 -5.27 -36.32 43.24
CA SER A 229 -4.14 -35.41 43.14
C SER A 229 -3.17 -35.67 44.30
N SER A 230 -1.97 -36.17 44.00
CA SER A 230 -0.89 -36.25 44.97
C SER A 230 -0.54 -34.85 45.45
N GLN A 231 -0.78 -34.62 46.74
CA GLN A 231 -0.45 -33.39 47.44
C GLN A 231 1.07 -33.14 47.37
N ARG A 232 1.45 -31.97 46.84
CA ARG A 232 2.79 -31.40 47.05
C ARG A 232 2.92 -31.01 48.52
N SER A 233 3.87 -31.61 49.22
CA SER A 233 4.45 -31.08 50.45
C SER A 233 5.45 -29.97 50.12
N VAL A 234 5.36 -28.85 50.83
CA VAL A 234 6.30 -27.72 50.83
C VAL A 234 7.14 -27.80 52.10
N GLU A 235 8.46 -27.56 52.00
CA GLU A 235 9.37 -26.88 52.96
C GLU A 235 10.87 -27.05 52.54
N PRO A 236 11.87 -26.25 53.02
CA PRO A 236 12.62 -25.29 52.18
C PRO A 236 14.19 -25.43 52.13
N ALA A 237 14.84 -24.59 51.27
CA ALA A 237 16.22 -24.03 51.27
C ALA A 237 17.46 -25.01 51.36
N ASP A 238 18.58 -24.99 50.60
CA ASP A 238 19.35 -24.05 49.74
C ASP A 238 20.26 -24.86 48.73
N PRO A 239 21.42 -24.40 48.18
CA PRO A 239 21.57 -23.67 46.91
C PRO A 239 22.53 -24.34 45.86
N LYS A 240 22.60 -23.74 44.65
CA LYS A 240 23.55 -23.97 43.52
C LYS A 240 23.40 -25.27 42.69
N LEU A 241 22.98 -25.14 41.42
CA LEU A 241 23.89 -25.24 40.25
C LEU A 241 23.13 -24.91 38.95
N THR A 242 23.69 -23.93 38.22
CA THR A 242 23.67 -23.71 36.76
C THR A 242 22.76 -24.61 35.89
N SER A 243 21.90 -23.97 35.08
CA SER A 243 21.92 -24.18 33.63
C SER A 243 21.50 -22.90 32.92
N HIS A 244 22.44 -22.40 32.13
CA HIS A 244 22.43 -21.14 31.42
C HIS A 244 22.16 -21.44 29.94
N PHE A 245 20.90 -21.65 29.56
CA PHE A 245 20.55 -21.81 28.15
C PHE A 245 19.09 -21.41 27.92
N GLY A 246 18.86 -20.27 27.27
CA GLY A 246 17.52 -19.95 26.77
C GLY A 246 17.13 -18.47 26.61
N ALA A 247 17.89 -17.51 27.12
CA ALA A 247 17.44 -16.11 27.14
C ALA A 247 18.27 -15.14 26.25
N GLY A 248 18.92 -15.64 25.20
CA GLY A 248 19.82 -14.82 24.36
C GLY A 248 19.56 -14.83 22.85
N PHE A 249 18.67 -15.69 22.35
CA PHE A 249 18.52 -15.86 20.89
C PHE A 249 17.58 -14.83 20.26
N GLU A 250 16.52 -14.42 20.97
CA GLU A 250 15.50 -13.51 20.42
C GLU A 250 16.01 -12.06 20.29
N ASP A 251 16.83 -11.60 21.25
CA ASP A 251 17.40 -10.26 21.25
C ASP A 251 18.46 -10.03 20.16
N LEU A 252 19.12 -11.10 19.71
CA LEU A 252 20.12 -11.03 18.65
C LEU A 252 19.47 -10.96 17.26
N VAL A 253 18.30 -11.58 17.09
CA VAL A 253 17.54 -11.55 15.83
C VAL A 253 16.90 -10.17 15.63
N LEU A 254 16.37 -9.54 16.69
CA LEU A 254 15.78 -8.19 16.63
C LEU A 254 16.81 -7.10 16.27
N LYS A 255 18.04 -7.20 16.78
CA LYS A 255 19.13 -6.26 16.43
C LYS A 255 19.68 -6.45 15.02
N LYS A 256 19.56 -7.64 14.42
CA LYS A 256 20.02 -7.92 13.05
C LYS A 256 19.04 -7.40 11.98
N VAL A 257 17.74 -7.42 12.26
CA VAL A 257 16.69 -6.88 11.37
C VAL A 257 16.75 -5.35 11.25
N GLN A 258 17.12 -4.64 12.31
CA GLN A 258 17.27 -3.17 12.28
C GLN A 258 18.53 -2.66 11.57
N LYS A 259 19.54 -3.52 11.34
CA LYS A 259 20.85 -3.11 10.77
C LYS A 259 21.10 -3.60 9.33
N SER A 260 20.06 -3.95 8.57
CA SER A 260 20.24 -4.30 7.15
C SER A 260 20.27 -3.04 6.24
N PRO A 261 21.27 -2.87 5.35
CA PRO A 261 21.42 -1.71 4.45
C PRO A 261 20.31 -1.55 3.38
N VAL A 262 19.32 -2.45 3.35
CA VAL A 262 18.31 -2.50 2.29
C VAL A 262 17.14 -1.54 2.58
N LEU A 263 16.86 -1.23 3.85
CA LEU A 263 15.75 -0.34 4.25
C LEU A 263 16.11 1.16 4.21
N SER A 264 17.39 1.53 4.24
CA SER A 264 17.81 2.93 4.12
C SER A 264 17.57 3.49 2.71
N ARG A 265 17.62 2.65 1.68
CA ARG A 265 17.38 3.03 0.28
C ARG A 265 15.91 3.28 -0.05
N ILE A 266 15.00 2.63 0.67
CA ILE A 266 13.54 2.75 0.50
C ILE A 266 13.02 4.02 1.20
N ASN A 267 13.59 4.38 2.36
CA ASN A 267 13.19 5.59 3.09
C ASN A 267 13.63 6.89 2.40
N SER A 268 14.77 6.92 1.70
CA SER A 268 15.20 8.09 0.92
C SER A 268 14.31 8.33 -0.31
N ARG A 269 13.81 7.28 -0.97
CA ARG A 269 12.87 7.40 -2.08
C ARG A 269 11.49 7.91 -1.64
N ARG A 270 10.99 7.48 -0.47
CA ARG A 270 9.70 7.98 0.07
C ARG A 270 9.74 9.47 0.45
N ARG A 271 10.87 10.00 0.94
CA ARG A 271 11.04 11.45 1.20
C ARG A 271 11.06 12.27 -0.09
N PHE A 272 11.67 11.76 -1.16
CA PHE A 272 11.70 12.44 -2.47
C PHE A 272 10.30 12.53 -3.11
N TRP A 273 9.46 11.51 -2.94
CA TRP A 273 8.06 11.53 -3.40
C TRP A 273 7.15 12.42 -2.54
N ARG A 274 7.40 12.57 -1.23
CA ARG A 274 6.68 13.55 -0.39
C ARG A 274 7.03 14.99 -0.78
N LEU A 275 8.30 15.32 -1.05
CA LEU A 275 8.68 16.67 -1.49
C LEU A 275 8.07 17.03 -2.86
N LYS A 276 8.11 16.12 -3.85
CA LYS A 276 7.49 16.36 -5.16
C LYS A 276 5.97 16.50 -5.09
N ARG A 277 5.29 15.78 -4.18
CA ARG A 277 3.83 15.93 -3.96
C ARG A 277 3.48 17.24 -3.25
N PHE A 278 4.35 17.74 -2.37
CA PHE A 278 4.15 19.01 -1.69
C PHE A 278 4.32 20.23 -2.61
N TYR A 279 5.25 20.16 -3.57
CA TYR A 279 5.40 21.21 -4.59
C TYR A 279 4.22 21.26 -5.58
N ARG A 280 3.66 20.10 -5.99
CA ARG A 280 2.49 20.06 -6.90
C ARG A 280 1.17 20.56 -6.28
N ILE A 281 1.07 20.62 -4.95
CA ILE A 281 -0.14 21.08 -4.25
C ILE A 281 -0.09 22.59 -4.00
N LYS A 282 1.11 23.20 -3.88
CA LYS A 282 1.24 24.66 -3.72
C LYS A 282 0.97 25.45 -5.00
N ASP A 283 1.25 24.88 -6.17
CA ASP A 283 0.96 25.55 -7.46
C ASP A 283 -0.54 25.57 -7.80
N ASN A 284 -1.35 24.68 -7.20
CA ASN A 284 -2.78 24.58 -7.49
C ASN A 284 -3.67 25.38 -6.51
N GLN A 285 -3.08 26.08 -5.53
CA GLN A 285 -3.81 27.02 -4.66
C GLN A 285 -3.53 28.50 -4.98
N LEU A 286 -2.64 28.81 -5.92
CA LEU A 286 -2.35 30.18 -6.36
C LEU A 286 -3.12 30.60 -7.63
N LEU A 287 -4.02 29.76 -8.15
CA LEU A 287 -4.80 30.03 -9.37
C LEU A 287 -6.30 30.27 -9.14
N SER A 288 -6.73 30.55 -7.91
CA SER A 288 -8.12 30.96 -7.64
C SER A 288 -8.20 32.18 -6.71
N ARG A 289 -7.91 33.36 -7.25
CA ARG A 289 -8.42 34.67 -6.77
C ARG A 289 -7.97 35.78 -7.72
N VAL A 290 -8.73 35.98 -8.79
CA VAL A 290 -8.78 37.25 -9.51
C VAL A 290 -10.09 37.92 -9.11
N PRO A 291 -10.10 39.02 -8.33
CA PRO A 291 -11.23 39.93 -8.30
C PRO A 291 -11.16 40.84 -9.51
N PHE A 292 -12.25 40.89 -10.28
CA PHE A 292 -12.50 41.95 -11.25
C PHE A 292 -12.60 43.32 -10.55
N PRO A 293 -12.17 44.42 -11.19
CA PRO A 293 -12.18 45.76 -10.60
C PRO A 293 -13.57 46.40 -10.53
N ASP A 294 -13.74 47.23 -9.49
CA ASP A 294 -14.91 48.02 -9.15
C ASP A 294 -15.35 49.00 -10.25
N CYS A 295 -16.66 49.04 -10.52
CA CYS A 295 -17.32 50.17 -11.15
C CYS A 295 -18.13 50.93 -10.09
N VAL A 296 -17.50 51.95 -9.49
CA VAL A 296 -18.20 53.05 -8.83
C VAL A 296 -18.49 54.11 -9.89
N ARG A 297 -19.77 54.43 -10.11
CA ARG A 297 -20.16 55.67 -10.78
C ARG A 297 -21.25 56.35 -9.95
N ASN A 298 -20.89 57.52 -9.44
CA ASN A 298 -21.78 58.53 -8.88
C ASN A 298 -22.96 58.80 -9.82
N TYR A 299 -24.17 58.87 -9.26
CA TYR A 299 -24.97 60.10 -9.15
C TYR A 299 -25.91 59.96 -7.95
#